data_AF-A0A1B3NHK2-F1
#
_entry.id   AF-A0A1B3NHK2-F1
#
_cell.length_a   1.000
_cell.length_b   1.000
_cell.length_c   1.000
_cell.angle_alpha   90.00
_cell.angle_beta   90.00
_cell.angle_gamma   90.00
#
_symmetry.space_group_name_H-M   'P 1'
#
loop_
_entity.id
_entity.type
_entity.pdbx_description
1 polymer ?
#
loop_
_entity_poly.entity_id
_entity_poly.type
_entity_poly.pdbx_seq_one_letter_code
_entity_poly.pdbx_strand_id
1 'polypeptide(L)'
;MKRHFWSLTLVIAALTIAPQARSAELIGKFGYTGEWAVTAIVAPVRSGSLWSREAAGPFSMKHTATCMPGEVEEKSGQITISRVERGARFSASLELDGKKCTFSGVLAEERLSFVSCPGMSDVPFRLWVR
;
A
#
# COMPACT_ATOMS: atom_id res chain seq x y z
N MET A 1 -68.95 8.60 -18.91
CA MET A 1 -67.75 8.04 -18.26
C MET A 1 -66.62 9.06 -18.33
N LYS A 2 -65.90 9.34 -17.23
CA LYS A 2 -64.64 10.11 -17.23
C LYS A 2 -63.65 9.39 -16.31
N ARG A 3 -62.50 8.96 -16.84
CA ARG A 3 -61.44 8.28 -16.07
C ARG A 3 -60.35 9.30 -15.75
N HIS A 4 -60.28 9.74 -14.50
CA HIS A 4 -59.19 10.61 -14.05
C HIS A 4 -57.90 9.77 -13.93
N PHE A 5 -56.89 10.13 -14.71
CA PHE A 5 -55.60 9.44 -14.75
C PHE A 5 -54.68 10.04 -13.67
N TRP A 6 -54.56 9.37 -12.53
CA TRP A 6 -53.75 9.84 -11.40
C TRP A 6 -52.29 9.42 -11.62
N SER A 7 -51.47 10.35 -12.13
CA SER A 7 -50.04 10.11 -12.37
C SER A 7 -49.27 10.02 -11.06
N LEU A 8 -48.97 8.80 -10.62
CA LEU A 8 -48.19 8.53 -9.42
C LEU A 8 -46.69 8.70 -9.70
N THR A 9 -46.15 9.90 -9.45
CA THR A 9 -44.72 10.21 -9.67
C THR A 9 -43.84 9.49 -8.65
N LEU A 10 -43.21 8.38 -9.06
CA LEU A 10 -42.27 7.63 -8.23
C LEU A 10 -40.93 8.38 -8.09
N VAL A 11 -40.72 9.03 -6.94
CA VAL A 11 -39.44 9.69 -6.62
C VAL A 11 -38.44 8.62 -6.15
N ILE A 12 -37.54 8.20 -7.04
CA ILE A 12 -36.44 7.30 -6.71
C ILE A 12 -35.31 8.10 -6.05
N ALA A 13 -35.26 8.09 -4.72
CA ALA A 13 -34.15 8.65 -3.96
C ALA A 13 -32.90 7.77 -4.10
N ALA A 14 -31.99 8.13 -4.99
CA ALA A 14 -30.72 7.43 -5.17
C ALA A 14 -29.79 7.66 -3.98
N LEU A 15 -29.72 6.70 -3.05
CA LEU A 15 -28.66 6.66 -2.04
C LEU A 15 -27.31 6.39 -2.72
N THR A 16 -26.54 7.43 -2.97
CA THR A 16 -25.16 7.34 -3.44
C THR A 16 -24.25 6.87 -2.30
N ILE A 17 -24.24 5.56 -2.05
CA ILE A 17 -23.25 4.92 -1.17
C ILE A 17 -21.88 5.09 -1.84
N ALA A 18 -21.10 6.06 -1.37
CA ALA A 18 -19.75 6.27 -1.85
C ALA A 18 -18.91 5.00 -1.55
N PRO A 19 -18.21 4.42 -2.54
CA PRO A 19 -17.40 3.22 -2.30
C PRO A 19 -16.27 3.58 -1.33
N GLN A 20 -16.26 2.95 -0.16
CA GLN A 20 -15.18 3.15 0.81
C GLN A 20 -13.85 2.71 0.20
N ALA A 21 -12.88 3.62 0.18
CA ALA A 21 -11.59 3.39 -0.45
C ALA A 21 -10.80 2.37 0.39
N ARG A 22 -10.85 1.10 -0.02
CA ARG A 22 -10.41 -0.06 0.76
C ARG A 22 -8.90 -0.04 1.03
N SER A 23 -8.50 -0.40 2.24
CA SER A 23 -7.10 -0.66 2.58
C SER A 23 -6.57 -1.92 1.88
N ALA A 24 -5.25 -1.97 1.69
CA ALA A 24 -4.54 -3.13 1.15
C ALA A 24 -3.48 -3.61 2.15
N GLU A 25 -3.41 -4.92 2.34
CA GLU A 25 -2.30 -5.57 3.03
C GLU A 25 -1.20 -5.89 2.01
N LEU A 26 0.03 -5.52 2.35
CA LEU A 26 1.21 -5.76 1.53
C LEU A 26 2.21 -6.62 2.31
N ILE A 27 2.86 -7.54 1.62
CA ILE A 27 3.91 -8.39 2.17
C ILE A 27 5.14 -8.35 1.27
N GLY A 28 6.32 -8.56 1.86
CA GLY A 28 7.58 -8.30 1.16
C GLY A 28 8.78 -9.08 1.70
N LYS A 29 9.89 -9.00 0.95
CA LYS A 29 11.22 -9.51 1.31
C LYS A 29 12.27 -8.46 0.97
N PHE A 30 12.89 -7.86 1.99
CA PHE A 30 13.96 -6.87 1.88
C PHE A 30 15.31 -7.50 2.22
N GLY A 31 16.39 -6.92 1.70
CA GLY A 31 17.75 -7.40 1.92
C GLY A 31 18.27 -8.26 0.77
N TYR A 32 19.59 -8.49 0.74
CA TYR A 32 20.27 -9.13 -0.40
C TYR A 32 19.94 -10.62 -0.55
N THR A 33 19.68 -11.30 0.56
CA THR A 33 19.18 -12.69 0.59
C THR A 33 17.66 -12.75 0.79
N GLY A 34 17.01 -11.62 1.10
CA GLY A 34 15.62 -11.56 1.53
C GLY A 34 15.45 -11.79 3.04
N GLU A 35 16.49 -11.51 3.81
CA GLU A 35 16.64 -11.74 5.25
C GLU A 35 15.68 -10.92 6.14
N TRP A 36 14.91 -9.99 5.56
CA TRP A 36 13.84 -9.27 6.24
C TRP A 36 12.48 -9.59 5.63
N ALA A 37 11.61 -10.25 6.39
CA ALA A 37 10.19 -10.36 6.06
C ALA A 37 9.52 -9.01 6.36
N VAL A 38 8.71 -8.50 5.42
CA VAL A 38 8.08 -7.18 5.51
C VAL A 38 6.56 -7.33 5.48
N THR A 39 5.85 -6.54 6.29
CA THR A 39 4.39 -6.41 6.30
C THR A 39 3.99 -4.95 6.31
N ALA A 40 2.91 -4.57 5.64
CA ALA A 40 2.34 -3.22 5.71
C ALA A 40 0.82 -3.24 5.52
N ILE A 41 0.14 -2.27 6.11
CA ILE A 41 -1.29 -2.03 5.88
C ILE A 41 -1.43 -0.59 5.39
N VAL A 42 -1.72 -0.41 4.10
CA VAL A 42 -1.84 0.92 3.48
C VAL A 42 -3.30 1.28 3.24
N ALA A 43 -3.67 2.53 3.54
CA ALA A 43 -4.97 3.11 3.28
C ALA A 43 -4.85 4.34 2.35
N PRO A 44 -5.82 4.58 1.46
CA PRO A 44 -5.85 5.79 0.62
C PRO A 44 -5.79 7.08 1.44
N VAL A 45 -4.81 7.96 1.15
CA VAL A 45 -4.53 9.18 1.93
C VAL A 45 -5.66 10.21 1.84
N ARG A 46 -6.47 10.15 0.77
CA ARG A 46 -7.68 10.96 0.60
C ARG A 46 -8.83 10.08 0.10
N SER A 47 -9.83 9.89 0.95
CA SER A 47 -11.13 9.33 0.55
C SER A 47 -11.94 10.37 -0.23
N GLY A 48 -12.76 9.92 -1.18
CA GLY A 48 -13.71 10.78 -1.92
C GLY A 48 -13.31 11.20 -3.33
N SER A 49 -12.13 10.84 -3.84
CA SER A 49 -11.87 10.85 -5.29
C SER A 49 -11.87 9.41 -5.83
N LEU A 50 -12.32 9.22 -7.07
CA LEU A 50 -12.18 7.97 -7.86
C LEU A 50 -10.72 7.66 -8.23
N TRP A 51 -9.77 8.28 -7.52
CA TRP A 51 -8.53 8.76 -8.09
C TRP A 51 -7.44 8.95 -7.01
N SER A 52 -7.53 8.24 -5.88
CA SER A 52 -6.51 8.26 -4.82
C SER A 52 -5.23 7.56 -5.29
N ARG A 53 -4.41 8.30 -6.05
CA ARG A 53 -3.12 7.84 -6.60
C ARG A 53 -2.01 7.77 -5.54
N GLU A 54 -2.37 7.84 -4.26
CA GLU A 54 -1.50 7.76 -3.09
C GLU A 54 -2.21 7.01 -1.95
N ALA A 55 -1.51 6.04 -1.36
CA ALA A 55 -1.92 5.31 -0.15
C ALA A 55 -0.74 5.23 0.83
N ALA A 56 -1.01 5.27 2.12
CA ALA A 56 0.03 5.24 3.17
C ALA A 56 -0.44 4.48 4.41
N GLY A 57 0.52 4.09 5.26
CA GLY A 57 0.23 3.47 6.55
C GLY A 57 1.46 2.86 7.22
N PRO A 58 1.29 2.17 8.36
CA PRO A 58 2.37 1.50 9.05
C PRO A 58 2.94 0.34 8.24
N PHE A 59 4.24 0.13 8.37
CA PHE A 59 4.91 -1.10 7.98
C PHE A 59 5.84 -1.59 9.09
N SER A 60 6.09 -2.90 9.09
CA SER A 60 7.03 -3.59 9.96
C SER A 60 7.96 -4.48 9.13
N MET A 61 9.16 -4.72 9.65
CA MET A 61 10.15 -5.65 9.12
C MET A 61 10.63 -6.53 10.26
N LYS A 62 10.65 -7.85 10.05
CA LYS A 62 11.20 -8.82 11.00
C LYS A 62 12.34 -9.60 10.35
N HIS A 63 13.48 -9.66 11.01
CA HIS A 63 14.62 -10.44 10.52
C HIS A 63 14.28 -11.94 10.51
N THR A 64 14.69 -12.69 9.49
CA THR A 64 14.27 -14.10 9.32
C THR A 64 15.25 -15.11 9.92
N ALA A 65 16.39 -14.69 10.45
CA ALA A 65 17.39 -15.57 11.03
C ALA A 65 17.05 -15.98 12.48
N THR A 66 16.15 -16.96 12.63
CA THR A 66 15.70 -17.51 13.93
C THR A 66 16.75 -18.41 14.63
N CYS A 67 18.00 -18.38 14.19
CA CYS A 67 19.02 -19.38 14.57
C CYS A 67 19.81 -19.05 15.85
N MET A 68 19.55 -17.93 16.52
CA MET A 68 20.23 -17.53 17.76
C MET A 68 19.25 -17.45 18.94
N PRO A 69 19.67 -17.82 20.18
CA PRO A 69 18.88 -17.56 21.38
C PRO A 69 18.79 -16.05 21.64
N GLY A 70 17.58 -15.49 21.53
CA GLY A 70 17.32 -14.07 21.75
C GLY A 70 15.99 -13.63 21.16
N GLU A 71 15.71 -12.33 21.25
CA GLU A 71 14.62 -11.71 20.50
C GLU A 71 15.05 -11.48 19.04
N VAL A 72 14.12 -11.69 18.11
CA VAL A 72 14.36 -11.51 16.68
C VAL A 72 14.18 -10.04 16.33
N GLU A 73 15.22 -9.39 15.77
CA GLU A 73 15.20 -7.96 15.45
C GLU A 73 13.98 -7.57 14.59
N GLU A 74 13.25 -6.57 15.07
CA GLU A 74 12.11 -5.96 14.39
C GLU A 74 12.33 -4.46 14.20
N LYS A 75 11.90 -3.95 13.04
CA LYS A 75 11.89 -2.53 12.70
C LYS A 75 10.49 -2.12 12.28
N SER A 76 10.12 -0.87 12.49
CA SER A 76 8.80 -0.36 12.11
C SER A 76 8.87 1.12 11.73
N GLY A 77 7.95 1.55 10.88
CA GLY A 77 7.89 2.92 10.39
C GLY A 77 6.61 3.18 9.59
N GLN A 78 6.64 4.21 8.74
CA GLN A 78 5.57 4.50 7.77
C GLN A 78 6.04 4.22 6.35
N ILE A 79 5.11 3.74 5.51
CA ILE A 79 5.28 3.61 4.06
C ILE A 79 4.22 4.45 3.34
N THR A 80 4.63 5.16 2.30
CA THR A 80 3.78 5.90 1.37
C THR A 80 4.02 5.38 -0.04
N ILE A 81 2.96 5.04 -0.76
CA ILE A 81 3.00 4.50 -2.12
C ILE A 81 2.16 5.36 -3.05
N SER A 82 2.79 5.93 -4.07
CA SER A 82 2.16 6.70 -5.13
C SER A 82 2.10 5.88 -6.42
N ARG A 83 0.91 5.69 -6.98
CA ARG A 83 0.72 4.93 -8.22
C ARG A 83 0.99 5.82 -9.43
N VAL A 84 1.88 5.36 -10.33
CA VAL A 84 2.16 6.05 -11.59
C VAL A 84 1.00 5.80 -12.57
N GLU A 85 0.50 6.86 -13.20
CA GLU A 85 -0.79 6.83 -13.92
C GLU A 85 -0.85 5.90 -15.14
N ARG A 86 0.31 5.44 -15.63
CA ARG A 86 0.43 4.51 -16.76
C ARG A 86 1.18 3.23 -16.35
N GLY A 87 0.41 2.21 -15.96
CA GLY A 87 0.86 0.83 -15.79
C GLY A 87 0.64 0.23 -14.40
N ALA A 88 1.39 -0.83 -14.11
CA ALA A 88 1.46 -1.49 -12.79
C ALA A 88 2.60 -0.92 -11.90
N ARG A 89 3.21 0.20 -12.30
CA ARG A 89 4.34 0.82 -11.59
C ARG A 89 3.90 1.75 -10.47
N PHE A 90 4.70 1.78 -9.42
CA PHE A 90 4.58 2.71 -8.30
C PHE A 90 5.92 3.37 -8.00
N SER A 91 5.86 4.54 -7.36
CA SER A 91 6.96 5.15 -6.61
C SER A 91 6.58 5.14 -5.13
N ALA A 92 7.53 4.95 -4.23
CA ALA A 92 7.26 4.88 -2.81
C ALA A 92 8.40 5.47 -1.98
N SER A 93 8.06 5.84 -0.75
CA SER A 93 9.03 6.14 0.30
C SER A 93 8.65 5.43 1.58
N LEU A 94 9.65 5.01 2.34
CA LEU A 94 9.48 4.40 3.66
C LEU A 94 10.50 4.99 4.65
N GLU A 95 10.19 4.93 5.94
CA GLU A 95 11.07 5.40 7.01
C GLU A 95 11.75 4.24 7.73
N LEU A 96 13.08 4.24 7.79
CA LEU A 96 13.90 3.24 8.49
C LEU A 96 14.92 3.93 9.38
N ASP A 97 14.92 3.60 10.67
CA ASP A 97 15.87 4.14 11.65
C ASP A 97 15.97 5.69 11.61
N GLY A 98 14.81 6.35 11.43
CA GLY A 98 14.68 7.81 11.26
C GLY A 98 15.11 8.37 9.89
N LYS A 99 15.54 7.52 8.94
CA LYS A 99 15.90 7.91 7.57
C LYS A 99 14.74 7.70 6.61
N LYS A 100 14.40 8.72 5.82
CA LYS A 100 13.51 8.56 4.66
C LYS A 100 14.26 7.91 3.50
N CYS A 101 13.84 6.70 3.13
CA CYS A 101 14.30 5.98 1.95
C CYS A 101 13.28 6.07 0.81
N THR A 102 13.71 5.84 -0.43
CA THR A 102 12.86 5.86 -1.63
C THR A 102 13.09 4.65 -2.53
N PHE A 103 12.06 4.25 -3.27
CA PHE A 103 12.11 3.17 -4.26
C PHE A 103 11.02 3.32 -5.32
N SER A 104 11.17 2.61 -6.43
CA SER A 104 10.10 2.46 -7.44
C SER A 104 10.15 1.05 -8.03
N GLY A 105 9.00 0.55 -8.47
CA GLY A 105 8.86 -0.86 -8.83
C GLY A 105 7.49 -1.25 -9.35
N VAL A 106 7.18 -2.54 -9.26
CA VAL A 106 5.89 -3.17 -9.55
C VAL A 106 5.55 -4.08 -8.37
N LEU A 107 4.29 -4.10 -7.93
CA LEU A 107 3.86 -4.96 -6.82
C LEU A 107 3.71 -6.42 -7.29
N ALA A 108 4.73 -7.25 -7.05
CA ALA A 108 4.80 -8.66 -7.43
C ALA A 108 5.99 -9.36 -6.73
N GLU A 109 5.85 -10.63 -6.33
CA GLU A 109 6.87 -11.34 -5.51
C GLU A 109 8.18 -11.58 -6.29
N GLU A 110 8.10 -11.86 -7.59
CA GLU A 110 9.26 -12.13 -8.43
C GLU A 110 9.99 -10.85 -8.91
N ARG A 111 9.46 -9.65 -8.58
CA ARG A 111 9.98 -8.38 -9.09
C ARG A 111 10.83 -7.65 -8.07
N LEU A 112 12.14 -7.66 -8.31
CA LEU A 112 13.08 -6.80 -7.58
C LEU A 112 12.83 -5.33 -7.87
N SER A 113 12.72 -4.57 -6.78
CA SER A 113 12.91 -3.12 -6.68
C SER A 113 14.19 -2.87 -5.86
N PHE A 114 14.69 -1.63 -5.86
CA PHE A 114 15.84 -1.23 -5.05
C PHE A 114 15.48 -0.03 -4.18
N VAL A 115 15.84 -0.11 -2.90
CA VAL A 115 15.59 0.92 -1.89
C VAL A 115 16.86 1.71 -1.66
N SER A 116 16.82 3.00 -2.01
CA SER A 116 17.91 3.94 -1.77
C SER A 116 17.65 4.70 -0.47
N CYS A 117 18.67 4.79 0.38
CA CYS A 117 18.60 5.41 1.71
C CYS A 117 19.82 6.32 1.95
N PRO A 118 19.67 7.47 2.64
CA PRO A 118 20.79 8.35 2.97
C PRO A 118 21.97 7.63 3.66
N GLY A 119 23.14 7.66 3.00
CA GLY A 119 24.37 7.06 3.49
C GLY A 119 24.42 5.53 3.45
N MET A 120 23.62 4.86 2.62
CA MET A 120 23.65 3.41 2.42
C MET A 120 23.61 3.08 0.92
N SER A 121 24.16 1.92 0.55
CA SER A 121 24.00 1.37 -0.81
C SER A 121 22.56 0.93 -1.06
N ASP A 122 22.14 0.93 -2.33
CA ASP A 122 20.80 0.49 -2.74
C ASP A 122 20.54 -0.98 -2.38
N VAL A 123 19.51 -1.23 -1.57
CA VAL A 123 19.19 -2.56 -1.03
C VAL A 123 18.04 -3.24 -1.82
N PRO A 124 18.15 -4.52 -2.19
CA PRO A 124 17.06 -5.23 -2.87
C PRO A 124 15.78 -5.33 -2.05
N PHE A 125 14.63 -5.14 -2.70
CA PHE A 125 13.31 -5.25 -2.08
C PHE A 125 12.27 -5.83 -3.04
N ARG A 126 11.50 -6.83 -2.57
CA ARG A 126 10.27 -7.33 -3.20
C ARG A 126 9.10 -6.94 -2.31
N LEU A 127 8.01 -6.47 -2.92
CA LEU A 127 6.78 -6.08 -2.23
C LEU A 127 5.60 -6.44 -3.12
N TRP A 128 4.58 -7.09 -2.58
CA TRP A 128 3.37 -7.50 -3.31
C TRP A 128 2.13 -7.38 -2.42
N VAL A 129 0.95 -7.48 -3.03
CA VAL A 129 -0.33 -7.54 -2.29
C VAL A 129 -0.53 -8.97 -1.78
N ARG A 130 -1.03 -9.10 -0.55
CA ARG A 130 -1.37 -10.41 0.05
C ARG A 130 -2.64 -11.03 -0.53
#